data_AF-A0AAW5Y349-F1
#
_entry.id   AF-A0AAW5Y349-F1
#
_cell.length_a   1.000
_cell.length_b   1.000
_cell.length_c   1.000
_cell.angle_alpha   90.00
_cell.angle_beta   90.00
_cell.angle_gamma   90.00
#
_symmetry.space_group_name_H-M   'P 1'
#
loop_
_entity.id
_entity.type
_entity.pdbx_description
1 polymer ?
#
loop_
_entity_poly.entity_id
_entity_poly.type
_entity_poly.pdbx_seq_one_letter_code
_entity_poly.pdbx_strand_id
1 'polypeptide(L)'
;MNNNHLHHEIWSLLDFLLFVFILIILIIYIVSTVISNRHYKRWPLYRSVFWVLGLICVAIAVIGPLAHRAHNDFTIHMLVHLLLGMFAPIFIALAAPMTLCLRTLNVKAARRLSSVLKSKPLQILTHPIIATLLNLGGLWILYTTNLYSMMHKSILLHLFIHFHVFIAGYLFTTSMIYIDPISHRYSYKYRSIILIVASAGHGILSKYIYAHPPAGVVTAQAEIGSVLMYYGGDLIDIVLIFILCLQWFRSSKPRTKVNNIVSLSDFLKLKTLK
;
A
#
# COMPACT_ATOMS: atom_id res chain seq x y z
N MET A 1 0.61 -30.19 -29.91
CA MET A 1 -0.51 -29.22 -29.86
C MET A 1 -1.30 -29.24 -28.53
N ASN A 2 -1.06 -30.16 -27.59
CA ASN A 2 -1.81 -30.22 -26.31
C ASN A 2 -1.30 -29.28 -25.19
N ASN A 3 -0.02 -28.88 -25.20
CA ASN A 3 0.58 -28.12 -24.10
C ASN A 3 0.15 -26.65 -24.05
N ASN A 4 -0.19 -26.06 -25.21
CA ASN A 4 -0.60 -24.65 -25.29
C ASN A 4 -2.03 -24.47 -24.77
N HIS A 5 -2.93 -25.44 -25.00
CA HIS A 5 -4.30 -25.41 -24.49
C HIS A 5 -4.34 -25.53 -22.95
N LEU A 6 -3.58 -26.46 -22.37
CA LEU A 6 -3.52 -26.62 -20.91
C LEU A 6 -2.94 -25.37 -20.22
N HIS A 7 -1.92 -24.74 -20.81
CA HIS A 7 -1.39 -23.49 -20.26
C HIS A 7 -2.43 -22.37 -20.31
N HIS A 8 -3.10 -22.15 -21.45
CA HIS A 8 -4.13 -21.12 -21.56
C HIS A 8 -5.30 -21.35 -20.60
N GLU A 9 -5.72 -22.60 -20.39
CA GLU A 9 -6.78 -22.90 -19.42
C GLU A 9 -6.33 -22.62 -17.98
N ILE A 10 -5.11 -23.01 -17.59
CA ILE A 10 -4.58 -22.73 -16.24
C ILE A 10 -4.50 -21.22 -15.97
N TRP A 11 -4.03 -20.43 -16.93
CA TRP A 11 -3.99 -18.97 -16.82
C TRP A 11 -5.41 -18.39 -16.70
N SER A 12 -6.36 -18.86 -17.50
CA SER A 12 -7.76 -18.38 -17.43
C SER A 12 -8.46 -18.75 -16.12
N LEU A 13 -8.19 -19.93 -15.56
CA LEU A 13 -8.72 -20.37 -14.27
C LEU A 13 -8.13 -19.55 -13.12
N LEU A 14 -6.83 -19.24 -13.19
CA LEU A 14 -6.14 -18.42 -12.20
C LEU A 14 -6.64 -16.97 -12.24
N ASP A 15 -6.83 -16.40 -13.43
CA ASP A 15 -7.43 -15.09 -13.62
C ASP A 15 -8.86 -15.05 -13.04
N PHE A 16 -9.67 -16.09 -13.29
CA PHE A 16 -11.01 -16.21 -12.73
C PHE A 16 -10.99 -16.31 -11.20
N LEU A 17 -10.11 -17.13 -10.62
CA LEU A 17 -9.94 -17.27 -9.17
C LEU A 17 -9.53 -15.94 -8.52
N LEU A 18 -8.58 -15.22 -9.11
CA LEU A 18 -8.14 -13.91 -8.62
C LEU A 18 -9.26 -12.87 -8.76
N PHE A 19 -10.02 -12.91 -9.84
CA PHE A 19 -11.19 -12.04 -10.01
C PHE A 19 -12.25 -12.28 -8.94
N VAL A 20 -12.58 -13.54 -8.67
CA VAL A 20 -13.51 -13.91 -7.60
C VAL A 20 -12.98 -13.46 -6.24
N PHE A 21 -11.68 -13.64 -5.98
CA PHE A 21 -11.05 -13.19 -4.72
C PHE A 21 -11.15 -11.67 -4.53
N ILE A 22 -10.85 -10.91 -5.59
CA ILE A 22 -10.99 -9.45 -5.62
C ILE A 22 -12.45 -9.04 -5.39
N LEU A 23 -13.41 -9.73 -6.02
CA LEU A 23 -14.83 -9.45 -5.86
C LEU A 23 -15.31 -9.74 -4.43
N ILE A 24 -14.85 -10.82 -3.82
CA ILE A 24 -15.13 -11.14 -2.42
C ILE A 24 -14.63 -10.01 -1.51
N ILE A 25 -13.39 -9.54 -1.72
CA ILE A 25 -12.80 -8.43 -0.97
C ILE A 25 -13.63 -7.14 -1.14
N LEU A 26 -14.12 -6.87 -2.34
CA LEU A 26 -15.02 -5.73 -2.62
C LEU A 26 -16.32 -5.84 -1.82
N ILE A 27 -16.98 -7.00 -1.90
CA ILE A 27 -18.26 -7.24 -1.23
C ILE A 27 -18.10 -7.11 0.28
N ILE A 28 -17.04 -7.69 0.85
CA ILE A 28 -16.74 -7.58 2.28
C ILE A 28 -16.60 -6.11 2.69
N TYR A 29 -15.87 -5.29 1.91
CA TYR A 29 -15.70 -3.87 2.24
C TYR A 29 -17.02 -3.08 2.15
N ILE A 30 -17.85 -3.34 1.14
CA ILE A 30 -19.16 -2.69 0.99
C ILE A 30 -20.07 -3.09 2.15
N VAL A 31 -20.17 -4.38 2.46
CA VAL A 31 -20.96 -4.91 3.59
C VAL A 31 -20.48 -4.30 4.91
N SER A 32 -19.16 -4.28 5.15
CA SER A 32 -18.59 -3.64 6.33
C SER A 32 -18.88 -2.14 6.39
N THR A 33 -18.89 -1.44 5.26
CA THR A 33 -19.26 -0.01 5.21
C THR A 33 -20.72 0.19 5.58
N VAL A 34 -21.63 -0.62 5.03
CA VAL A 34 -23.08 -0.55 5.33
C VAL A 34 -23.36 -0.86 6.80
N ILE A 35 -22.78 -1.93 7.34
CA ILE A 35 -22.92 -2.31 8.76
C ILE A 35 -22.36 -1.20 9.66
N SER A 36 -21.19 -0.65 9.32
CA SER A 36 -20.56 0.42 10.09
C SER A 36 -21.39 1.70 10.11
N ASN A 37 -21.99 2.06 8.97
CA ASN A 37 -22.85 3.24 8.82
C ASN A 37 -24.18 3.10 9.59
N ARG A 38 -24.63 1.87 9.84
CA ARG A 38 -25.84 1.57 10.61
C ARG A 38 -25.62 1.69 12.13
N HIS A 39 -24.44 1.29 12.62
CA HIS A 39 -24.16 1.24 14.06
C HIS A 39 -23.36 2.44 14.59
N TYR A 40 -22.71 3.21 13.72
CA TYR A 40 -21.82 4.29 14.13
C TYR A 40 -21.86 5.48 13.16
N LYS A 41 -21.11 6.57 13.47
CA LYS A 41 -21.00 7.77 12.60
C LYS A 41 -20.74 7.42 11.12
N ARG A 42 -21.35 8.19 10.22
CA ARG A 42 -21.26 7.99 8.77
C ARG A 42 -19.82 7.84 8.29
N TRP A 43 -19.54 6.77 7.55
CA TRP A 43 -18.22 6.55 6.95
C TRP A 43 -18.06 7.52 5.77
N PRO A 44 -16.92 8.21 5.65
CA PRO A 44 -16.73 9.17 4.57
C PRO A 44 -16.66 8.49 3.20
N LEU A 45 -17.47 8.97 2.25
CA LEU A 45 -17.57 8.40 0.90
C LEU A 45 -16.23 8.38 0.13
N TYR A 46 -15.35 9.36 0.38
CA TYR A 46 -14.04 9.40 -0.27
C TYR A 46 -13.19 8.14 0.01
N ARG A 47 -13.33 7.51 1.19
CA ARG A 47 -12.60 6.28 1.52
C ARG A 47 -13.09 5.08 0.73
N SER A 48 -14.40 5.00 0.49
CA SER A 48 -14.99 3.96 -0.35
C SER A 48 -14.59 4.12 -1.82
N VAL A 49 -14.50 5.36 -2.31
CA VAL A 49 -13.99 5.63 -3.67
C VAL A 49 -12.53 5.19 -3.80
N PHE A 50 -11.67 5.52 -2.83
CA PHE A 50 -10.28 5.05 -2.84
C PHE A 50 -10.16 3.53 -2.77
N TRP A 51 -11.03 2.85 -2.03
CA TRP A 51 -11.06 1.39 -2.01
C TRP A 51 -11.33 0.81 -3.40
N VAL A 52 -12.38 1.30 -4.06
CA VAL A 52 -12.77 0.85 -5.40
C VAL A 52 -11.66 1.15 -6.41
N LEU A 53 -11.05 2.34 -6.37
CA LEU A 53 -9.93 2.70 -7.24
C LEU A 53 -8.71 1.79 -7.02
N GLY A 54 -8.33 1.54 -5.77
CA GLY A 54 -7.22 0.64 -5.46
C GLY A 54 -7.49 -0.78 -5.95
N LEU A 55 -8.71 -1.26 -5.80
CA LEU A 55 -9.11 -2.58 -6.26
C LEU A 55 -9.15 -2.68 -7.79
N ILE A 56 -9.58 -1.63 -8.49
CA ILE A 56 -9.51 -1.53 -9.94
C ILE A 56 -8.04 -1.56 -10.40
N CYS A 57 -7.13 -0.86 -9.71
CA CYS A 57 -5.70 -0.93 -10.03
C CYS A 57 -5.15 -2.36 -9.88
N VAL A 58 -5.51 -3.08 -8.80
CA VAL A 58 -5.13 -4.49 -8.63
C VAL A 58 -5.74 -5.35 -9.73
N ALA A 59 -7.03 -5.15 -10.04
CA ALA A 59 -7.72 -5.92 -11.06
C ALA A 59 -7.06 -5.72 -12.43
N ILE A 60 -6.75 -4.49 -12.84
CA ILE A 60 -6.08 -4.20 -14.12
C ILE A 60 -4.67 -4.81 -14.16
N ALA A 61 -3.94 -4.78 -13.05
CA ALA A 61 -2.59 -5.30 -12.95
C ALA A 61 -2.53 -6.83 -13.00
N VAL A 62 -3.54 -7.50 -12.43
CA VAL A 62 -3.53 -8.95 -12.19
C VAL A 62 -4.42 -9.70 -13.19
N ILE A 63 -5.56 -9.13 -13.57
CA ILE A 63 -6.59 -9.76 -14.40
C ILE A 63 -6.82 -8.88 -15.62
N GLY A 64 -6.24 -9.26 -16.76
CA GLY A 64 -6.57 -8.60 -18.00
C GLY A 64 -5.59 -8.78 -19.14
N PRO A 65 -5.91 -8.19 -20.30
CA PRO A 65 -5.05 -8.24 -21.48
C PRO A 65 -3.69 -7.56 -21.25
N LEU A 66 -3.57 -6.67 -20.25
CA LEU A 66 -2.29 -6.10 -19.83
C LEU A 66 -1.38 -7.12 -19.16
N ALA A 67 -1.91 -7.99 -18.29
CA ALA A 67 -1.12 -9.05 -17.66
C ALA A 67 -0.62 -10.04 -18.72
N HIS A 68 -1.47 -10.41 -19.68
CA HIS A 68 -1.06 -11.29 -20.78
C HIS A 68 -0.01 -10.64 -21.69
N ARG A 69 -0.09 -9.32 -21.94
CA ARG A 69 0.92 -8.58 -22.70
C ARG A 69 2.20 -8.31 -21.90
N ALA A 70 2.14 -8.25 -20.57
CA ALA A 70 3.31 -8.08 -19.71
C ALA A 70 4.30 -9.25 -19.81
N HIS A 71 3.86 -10.43 -20.26
CA HIS A 71 4.74 -11.55 -20.57
C HIS A 71 5.62 -11.32 -21.80
N ASN A 72 5.17 -10.48 -22.74
CA ASN A 72 5.86 -10.24 -24.00
C ASN A 72 6.56 -8.87 -24.04
N ASP A 73 6.05 -7.89 -23.29
CA ASP A 73 6.56 -6.52 -23.27
C ASP A 73 7.01 -6.11 -21.85
N PHE A 74 8.31 -5.88 -21.70
CA PHE A 74 8.90 -5.41 -20.44
C PHE A 74 8.31 -4.06 -19.99
N THR A 75 7.97 -3.18 -20.92
CA THR A 75 7.35 -1.88 -20.60
C THR A 75 5.99 -2.04 -19.92
N ILE A 76 5.16 -2.99 -20.39
CA ILE A 76 3.86 -3.27 -19.78
C ILE A 76 4.05 -3.95 -18.43
N HIS A 77 5.06 -4.80 -18.30
CA HIS A 77 5.44 -5.39 -17.03
C HIS A 77 5.85 -4.34 -15.98
N MET A 78 6.63 -3.32 -16.36
CA MET A 78 6.94 -2.19 -15.46
C MET A 78 5.68 -1.45 -15.03
N LEU A 79 4.76 -1.21 -15.96
CA LEU A 79 3.49 -0.54 -15.66
C LEU A 79 2.65 -1.36 -14.67
N VAL A 80 2.54 -2.68 -14.87
CA VAL A 80 1.85 -3.60 -13.95
C VAL A 80 2.47 -3.56 -12.56
N HIS A 81 3.80 -3.65 -12.47
CA HIS A 81 4.50 -3.56 -11.19
C HIS A 81 4.30 -2.20 -10.50
N LEU A 82 4.27 -1.12 -11.25
CA LEU A 82 4.06 0.22 -10.71
C LEU A 82 2.61 0.42 -10.22
N LEU A 83 1.63 -0.07 -10.97
CA LEU A 83 0.23 -0.06 -10.54
C LEU A 83 0.03 -0.90 -9.28
N LEU A 84 0.60 -2.11 -9.24
CA LEU A 84 0.39 -3.06 -8.16
C LEU A 84 1.23 -2.75 -6.92
N GLY A 85 2.46 -2.28 -7.09
CA GLY A 85 3.44 -2.04 -6.03
C GLY A 85 3.36 -0.66 -5.40
N MET A 86 2.77 0.33 -6.08
CA MET A 86 2.75 1.71 -5.56
C MET A 86 1.35 2.34 -5.58
N PHE A 87 0.65 2.35 -6.72
CA PHE A 87 -0.68 2.99 -6.81
C PHE A 87 -1.75 2.28 -5.98
N ALA A 88 -1.92 0.97 -6.18
CA ALA A 88 -2.93 0.18 -5.47
C ALA A 88 -2.72 0.27 -3.94
N PRO A 89 -1.50 0.08 -3.40
CA PRO A 89 -1.21 0.25 -1.99
C PRO A 89 -1.65 1.59 -1.39
N ILE A 90 -1.40 2.71 -2.09
CA ILE A 90 -1.81 4.05 -1.62
C ILE A 90 -3.31 4.18 -1.50
N PHE A 91 -4.03 3.78 -2.55
CA PHE A 91 -5.48 3.87 -2.55
C PHE A 91 -6.10 2.95 -1.49
N ILE A 92 -5.56 1.75 -1.33
CA ILE A 92 -6.00 0.79 -0.32
C ILE A 92 -5.69 1.31 1.10
N ALA A 93 -4.50 1.88 1.34
CA ALA A 93 -4.17 2.45 2.64
C ALA A 93 -5.04 3.67 2.99
N LEU A 94 -5.37 4.52 2.00
CA LEU A 94 -6.29 5.66 2.14
C LEU A 94 -7.73 5.24 2.48
N ALA A 95 -8.14 4.06 2.04
CA ALA A 95 -9.45 3.50 2.33
C ALA A 95 -9.61 3.04 3.80
N ALA A 96 -8.53 2.98 4.58
CA ALA A 96 -8.51 2.56 5.99
C ALA A 96 -9.24 1.22 6.27
N PRO A 97 -8.95 0.15 5.51
CA PRO A 97 -9.71 -1.10 5.58
C PRO A 97 -9.62 -1.74 6.96
N MET A 98 -8.46 -1.65 7.61
CA MET A 98 -8.26 -2.28 8.91
C MET A 98 -9.08 -1.58 9.99
N THR A 99 -9.18 -0.25 9.91
CA THR A 99 -10.07 0.56 10.76
C THR A 99 -11.54 0.18 10.57
N LEU A 100 -11.97 -0.06 9.33
CA LEU A 100 -13.34 -0.46 9.04
C LEU A 100 -13.63 -1.87 9.61
N CYS A 101 -12.73 -2.83 9.39
CA CYS A 101 -12.83 -4.19 9.92
C CYS A 101 -12.95 -4.21 11.45
N LEU A 102 -12.12 -3.43 12.15
CA LEU A 102 -12.17 -3.34 13.62
C LEU A 102 -13.47 -2.73 14.13
N ARG A 103 -14.12 -1.87 13.34
CA ARG A 103 -15.40 -1.23 13.68
C ARG A 103 -16.60 -2.14 13.45
N THR A 104 -16.49 -3.13 12.56
CA THR A 104 -17.57 -4.07 12.24
C THR A 104 -17.46 -5.40 12.98
N LEU A 105 -16.28 -5.78 13.46
CA LEU A 105 -16.07 -7.02 14.21
C LEU A 105 -16.61 -6.93 15.65
N ASN A 106 -17.13 -8.04 16.16
CA ASN A 106 -17.48 -8.20 17.57
C ASN A 106 -16.23 -7.97 18.45
N VAL A 107 -16.39 -7.41 19.65
CA VAL A 107 -15.33 -7.03 20.60
C VAL A 107 -14.28 -8.13 20.79
N LYS A 108 -14.69 -9.40 20.89
CA LYS A 108 -13.74 -10.53 21.01
C LYS A 108 -12.86 -10.70 19.77
N ALA A 109 -13.45 -10.62 18.58
CA ALA A 109 -12.73 -10.73 17.31
C ALA A 109 -11.87 -9.48 17.04
N ALA A 110 -12.38 -8.28 17.35
CA ALA A 110 -11.62 -7.04 17.26
C ALA A 110 -10.40 -7.02 18.20
N ARG A 111 -10.53 -7.57 19.42
CA ARG A 111 -9.39 -7.75 20.34
C ARG A 111 -8.36 -8.74 19.80
N ARG A 112 -8.79 -9.87 19.22
CA ARG A 112 -7.87 -10.84 18.58
C ARG A 112 -7.13 -10.20 17.42
N LEU A 113 -7.84 -9.53 16.51
CA LEU A 113 -7.24 -8.83 15.37
C LEU A 113 -6.26 -7.75 15.85
N SER A 114 -6.65 -6.92 16.82
CA SER A 114 -5.74 -5.91 17.38
C SER A 114 -4.52 -6.55 18.05
N SER A 115 -4.67 -7.70 18.72
CA SER A 115 -3.53 -8.43 19.31
C SER A 115 -2.59 -8.97 18.24
N VAL A 116 -3.13 -9.47 17.11
CA VAL A 116 -2.32 -9.89 15.96
C VAL A 116 -1.58 -8.68 15.38
N LEU A 117 -2.26 -7.56 15.17
CA LEU A 117 -1.63 -6.31 14.68
C LEU A 117 -0.55 -5.78 15.62
N LYS A 118 -0.67 -6.05 16.93
CA LYS A 118 0.33 -5.68 17.95
C LYS A 118 1.43 -6.73 18.12
N SER A 119 1.40 -7.84 17.38
CA SER A 119 2.43 -8.86 17.47
C SER A 119 3.78 -8.34 16.96
N LYS A 120 4.87 -8.82 17.58
CA LYS A 120 6.25 -8.48 17.19
C LYS A 120 6.53 -8.63 15.68
N PRO A 121 6.12 -9.71 14.97
CA PRO A 121 6.41 -9.83 13.54
C PRO A 121 5.76 -8.71 12.72
N LEU A 122 4.51 -8.35 13.02
CA LEU A 122 3.84 -7.25 12.31
C LEU A 122 4.45 -5.88 12.66
N GLN A 123 4.91 -5.68 13.90
CA GLN A 123 5.66 -4.47 14.27
C GLN A 123 6.99 -4.34 13.51
N ILE A 124 7.70 -5.46 13.32
CA ILE A 124 8.94 -5.50 12.53
C ILE A 124 8.63 -5.21 11.05
N LEU A 125 7.62 -5.87 10.47
CA LEU A 125 7.26 -5.67 9.06
C LEU A 125 6.71 -4.26 8.76
N THR A 126 6.04 -3.63 9.73
CA THR A 126 5.54 -2.25 9.60
C THR A 126 6.57 -1.19 9.98
N HIS A 127 7.79 -1.61 10.38
CA HIS A 127 8.88 -0.69 10.64
C HIS A 127 9.30 0.01 9.34
N PRO A 128 9.38 1.36 9.28
CA PRO A 128 9.65 2.09 8.04
C PRO A 128 10.91 1.63 7.28
N ILE A 129 12.00 1.33 8.00
CA ILE A 129 13.24 0.79 7.39
C ILE A 129 12.99 -0.57 6.75
N ILE A 130 12.33 -1.49 7.46
CA ILE A 130 12.12 -2.86 7.00
C ILE A 130 11.15 -2.87 5.82
N ALA A 131 10.08 -2.07 5.90
CA ALA A 131 9.16 -1.90 4.79
C ALA A 131 9.85 -1.33 3.54
N THR A 132 10.75 -0.35 3.71
CA THR A 132 11.56 0.19 2.61
C THR A 132 12.51 -0.86 2.04
N LEU A 133 13.16 -1.64 2.90
CA LEU A 133 14.08 -2.71 2.50
C LEU A 133 13.35 -3.83 1.75
N LEU A 134 12.14 -4.22 2.18
CA LEU A 134 11.33 -5.22 1.48
C LEU A 134 10.88 -4.71 0.11
N ASN A 135 10.55 -3.42 0.00
CA ASN A 135 10.10 -2.80 -1.23
C ASN A 135 11.28 -2.61 -2.23
N LEU A 136 12.29 -1.83 -1.84
CA LEU A 136 13.46 -1.57 -2.69
C LEU A 136 14.34 -2.79 -2.87
N GLY A 137 14.62 -3.54 -1.80
CA GLY A 137 15.44 -4.74 -1.87
C GLY A 137 14.77 -5.84 -2.68
N GLY A 138 13.45 -5.97 -2.59
CA GLY A 138 12.68 -6.89 -3.43
C GLY A 138 12.81 -6.57 -4.92
N LEU A 139 12.65 -5.30 -5.29
CA LEU A 139 12.83 -4.83 -6.67
C LEU A 139 14.28 -5.00 -7.13
N TRP A 140 15.25 -4.68 -6.28
CA TRP A 140 16.68 -4.83 -6.60
C TRP A 140 17.02 -6.28 -6.92
N ILE A 141 16.61 -7.22 -6.06
CA ILE A 141 16.83 -8.66 -6.29
C ILE A 141 16.14 -9.10 -7.58
N LEU A 142 14.91 -8.66 -7.83
CA LEU A 142 14.15 -9.04 -9.03
C LEU A 142 14.89 -8.67 -10.33
N TYR A 143 15.47 -7.47 -10.41
CA TYR A 143 16.12 -6.96 -11.63
C TYR A 143 17.60 -7.28 -11.74
N THR A 144 18.30 -7.47 -10.61
CA THR A 144 19.74 -7.83 -10.63
C THR A 144 19.98 -9.33 -10.79
N THR A 145 18.98 -10.17 -10.53
CA THR A 145 19.10 -11.62 -10.67
C THR A 145 18.30 -12.14 -11.85
N ASN A 146 18.53 -13.41 -12.22
CA ASN A 146 17.75 -14.10 -13.25
C ASN A 146 16.29 -14.39 -12.85
N LEU A 147 15.82 -13.88 -11.69
CA LEU A 147 14.43 -14.05 -11.24
C LEU A 147 13.43 -13.54 -12.28
N TYR A 148 13.73 -12.44 -12.98
CA TYR A 148 12.88 -11.95 -14.06
C TYR A 148 12.65 -13.02 -15.16
N SER A 149 13.71 -13.66 -15.65
CA SER A 149 13.59 -14.73 -16.66
C SER A 149 12.91 -15.98 -16.10
N MET A 150 13.15 -16.32 -14.83
CA MET A 150 12.54 -17.47 -14.16
C MET A 150 11.05 -17.27 -13.89
N MET A 151 10.63 -16.04 -13.64
CA MET A 151 9.23 -15.67 -13.38
C MET A 151 8.34 -15.97 -14.60
N HIS A 152 8.84 -15.73 -15.80
CA HIS A 152 8.10 -16.04 -17.04
C HIS A 152 7.98 -17.54 -17.32
N LYS A 153 8.84 -18.37 -16.71
CA LYS A 153 8.82 -19.82 -16.87
C LYS A 153 7.90 -20.52 -15.87
N SER A 154 7.58 -19.89 -14.73
CA SER A 154 6.82 -20.52 -13.65
C SER A 154 5.71 -19.61 -13.14
N ILE A 155 4.47 -20.08 -13.29
CA ILE A 155 3.25 -19.43 -12.78
C ILE A 155 3.33 -19.15 -11.28
N LEU A 156 3.91 -20.07 -10.51
CA LEU A 156 3.99 -19.96 -9.05
C LEU A 156 4.96 -18.85 -8.64
N LEU A 157 6.08 -18.71 -9.37
CA LEU A 157 7.05 -17.65 -9.13
C LEU A 157 6.49 -16.29 -9.53
N HIS A 158 5.76 -16.22 -10.65
CA HIS A 158 5.01 -15.04 -11.08
C HIS A 158 4.02 -14.56 -10.01
N LEU A 159 3.18 -15.45 -9.49
CA LEU A 159 2.22 -15.10 -8.45
C LEU A 159 2.93 -14.64 -7.17
N PHE A 160 4.00 -15.33 -6.77
CA PHE A 160 4.77 -14.98 -5.58
C PHE A 160 5.39 -13.58 -5.66
N ILE A 161 5.99 -13.23 -6.81
CA ILE A 161 6.61 -11.91 -7.01
C ILE A 161 5.57 -10.80 -7.00
N HIS A 162 4.45 -10.96 -7.71
CA HIS A 162 3.38 -9.97 -7.73
C HIS A 162 2.76 -9.79 -6.34
N PHE A 163 2.56 -10.88 -5.61
CA PHE A 163 2.07 -10.86 -4.24
C PHE A 163 3.07 -10.17 -3.29
N HIS A 164 4.37 -10.47 -3.41
CA HIS A 164 5.43 -9.81 -2.64
C HIS A 164 5.47 -8.31 -2.92
N VAL A 165 5.46 -7.90 -4.19
CA VAL A 165 5.48 -6.48 -4.60
C VAL A 165 4.27 -5.73 -4.04
N PHE A 166 3.08 -6.33 -4.11
CA PHE A 166 1.87 -5.76 -3.52
C PHE A 166 2.00 -5.59 -2.00
N ILE A 167 2.44 -6.64 -1.29
CA ILE A 167 2.59 -6.60 0.18
C ILE A 167 3.65 -5.60 0.60
N ALA A 168 4.81 -5.60 -0.07
CA ALA A 168 5.90 -4.68 0.24
C ALA A 168 5.47 -3.23 0.04
N GLY A 169 4.76 -2.94 -1.06
CA GLY A 169 4.16 -1.63 -1.32
C GLY A 169 3.12 -1.22 -0.28
N TYR A 170 2.25 -2.14 0.13
CA TYR A 170 1.25 -1.91 1.18
C TYR A 170 1.88 -1.64 2.54
N LEU A 171 2.89 -2.42 2.94
CA LEU A 171 3.64 -2.22 4.17
C LEU A 171 4.37 -0.87 4.16
N PHE A 172 5.04 -0.54 3.04
CA PHE A 172 5.73 0.74 2.87
C PHE A 172 4.77 1.91 3.04
N THR A 173 3.67 1.91 2.28
CA THR A 173 2.64 2.95 2.35
C THR A 173 2.03 3.08 3.74
N THR A 174 1.70 1.96 4.39
CA THR A 174 1.12 1.95 5.74
C THR A 174 2.10 2.51 6.77
N SER A 175 3.39 2.18 6.65
CA SER A 175 4.46 2.72 7.50
C SER A 175 4.68 4.23 7.29
N MET A 176 4.32 4.76 6.11
CA MET A 176 4.51 6.16 5.75
C MET A 176 3.31 7.06 5.97
N ILE A 177 2.06 6.55 5.98
CA ILE A 177 0.86 7.40 6.14
C ILE A 177 0.14 7.20 7.50
N TYR A 178 0.27 6.07 8.19
CA TYR A 178 -0.39 5.83 9.52
C TYR A 178 -1.88 6.20 9.58
N ILE A 179 -2.66 5.82 8.57
CA ILE A 179 -4.13 5.98 8.59
C ILE A 179 -4.78 4.92 9.48
N ASP A 180 -4.27 3.69 9.40
CA ASP A 180 -4.75 2.55 10.18
C ASP A 180 -4.07 2.46 11.56
N PRO A 181 -4.71 1.76 12.53
CA PRO A 181 -4.20 1.67 13.89
C PRO A 181 -2.90 0.87 13.95
N ILE A 182 -1.78 1.58 14.02
CA ILE A 182 -0.43 1.04 14.19
C ILE A 182 0.01 1.10 15.66
N SER A 183 0.75 0.07 16.09
CA SER A 183 1.17 -0.09 17.49
C SER A 183 2.22 0.91 17.95
N HIS A 184 3.10 1.38 17.05
CA HIS A 184 4.20 2.28 17.40
C HIS A 184 4.30 3.43 16.39
N ARG A 185 4.15 4.67 16.87
CA ARG A 185 4.19 5.87 16.02
C ARG A 185 5.61 6.44 16.00
N TYR A 186 6.24 6.44 14.84
CA TYR A 186 7.53 7.11 14.65
C TYR A 186 7.35 8.60 14.31
N SER A 187 8.35 9.42 14.67
CA SER A 187 8.35 10.86 14.42
C SER A 187 8.25 11.19 12.93
N TYR A 188 7.57 12.29 12.59
CA TYR A 188 7.43 12.75 11.20
C TYR A 188 8.79 12.93 10.51
N LYS A 189 9.78 13.51 11.22
CA LYS A 189 11.14 13.72 10.68
C LYS A 189 11.78 12.40 10.22
N TYR A 190 11.65 11.35 11.03
CA TYR A 190 12.23 10.04 10.74
C TYR A 190 11.60 9.41 9.49
N ARG A 191 10.27 9.49 9.37
CA ARG A 191 9.53 8.98 8.19
C ARG A 191 9.88 9.78 6.93
N SER A 192 10.00 11.10 7.03
CA SER A 192 10.42 11.95 5.91
C SER A 192 11.82 11.59 5.41
N ILE A 193 12.79 11.38 6.31
CA ILE A 193 14.15 10.96 5.93
C ILE A 193 14.10 9.61 5.18
N ILE A 194 13.37 8.64 5.71
CA ILE A 194 13.27 7.32 5.07
C ILE A 194 12.55 7.40 3.73
N LEU A 195 11.51 8.22 3.60
CA LEU A 195 10.81 8.43 2.34
C LEU A 195 11.73 9.04 1.27
N ILE A 196 12.56 10.02 1.65
CA ILE A 196 13.56 10.62 0.74
C ILE A 196 14.60 9.58 0.31
N VAL A 197 15.11 8.78 1.25
CA VAL A 197 16.06 7.70 0.95
C VAL A 197 15.42 6.63 0.06
N ALA A 198 14.16 6.29 0.31
CA ALA A 198 13.41 5.32 -0.48
C ALA A 198 13.23 5.81 -1.92
N SER A 199 12.82 7.06 -2.08
CA SER A 199 12.64 7.72 -3.38
C SER A 199 13.96 7.79 -4.15
N ALA A 200 15.05 8.19 -3.50
CA ALA A 200 16.38 8.19 -4.09
C ALA A 200 16.81 6.78 -4.53
N GLY A 201 16.59 5.75 -3.70
CA GLY A 201 16.89 4.37 -4.02
C GLY A 201 16.09 3.85 -5.22
N HIS A 202 14.80 4.21 -5.31
CA HIS A 202 13.95 3.88 -6.45
C HIS A 202 14.43 4.56 -7.73
N GLY A 203 14.76 5.86 -7.66
CA GLY A 203 15.31 6.61 -8.80
C GLY A 203 16.65 6.07 -9.29
N ILE A 204 17.54 5.65 -8.36
CA ILE A 204 18.82 4.99 -8.69
C ILE A 204 18.56 3.65 -9.37
N LEU A 205 17.64 2.83 -8.86
CA LEU A 205 17.28 1.56 -9.48
C LEU A 205 16.76 1.77 -10.90
N SER A 206 15.95 2.81 -11.14
CA SER A 206 15.46 3.14 -12.49
C SER A 206 16.59 3.45 -13.46
N LYS A 207 17.55 4.27 -13.05
CA LYS A 207 18.74 4.60 -13.86
C LYS A 207 19.65 3.38 -14.04
N TYR A 208 19.71 2.49 -13.05
CA TYR A 208 20.47 1.26 -13.15
C TYR A 208 19.90 0.32 -14.21
N ILE A 209 18.57 0.10 -14.23
CA ILE A 209 17.90 -0.72 -15.26
C ILE A 209 18.05 -0.09 -16.65
N TYR A 210 18.04 1.25 -16.73
CA TYR A 210 18.28 1.97 -17.99
C TYR A 210 19.68 1.67 -18.55
N ALA A 211 20.71 1.65 -17.69
CA ALA A 211 22.09 1.39 -18.10
C ALA A 211 22.41 -0.11 -18.26
N HIS A 212 21.75 -0.97 -17.48
CA HIS A 212 21.98 -2.42 -17.43
C HIS A 212 20.66 -3.16 -17.60
N PRO A 213 20.18 -3.33 -18.85
CA PRO A 213 18.94 -4.03 -19.10
C PRO A 213 19.05 -5.51 -18.64
N PRO A 214 18.01 -6.05 -17.99
CA PRO A 214 18.01 -7.43 -17.54
C PRO A 214 18.11 -8.41 -18.72
N ALA A 215 18.76 -9.55 -18.49
CA ALA A 215 19.05 -10.55 -19.52
C ALA A 215 17.76 -11.01 -20.23
N GLY A 216 17.70 -10.82 -21.56
CA GLY A 216 16.57 -11.21 -22.41
C GLY A 216 15.59 -10.09 -22.76
N VAL A 217 15.81 -8.85 -22.30
CA VAL A 217 14.98 -7.69 -22.65
C VAL A 217 15.67 -6.83 -23.72
N VAL A 218 14.90 -6.39 -24.72
CA VAL A 218 15.38 -5.46 -25.75
C VAL A 218 15.70 -4.10 -25.11
N THR A 219 16.86 -3.52 -25.43
CA THR A 219 17.34 -2.25 -24.85
C THR A 219 16.29 -1.13 -24.93
N ALA A 220 15.63 -0.97 -26.09
CA ALA A 220 14.57 0.04 -26.27
C ALA A 220 13.38 -0.15 -25.31
N GLN A 221 12.99 -1.39 -25.00
CA GLN A 221 11.91 -1.66 -24.05
C GLN A 221 12.34 -1.40 -22.61
N ALA A 222 13.59 -1.71 -22.27
CA ALA A 222 14.17 -1.41 -20.97
C ALA A 222 14.26 0.10 -20.73
N GLU A 223 14.69 0.88 -21.72
CA GLU A 223 14.74 2.35 -21.64
C GLU A 223 13.36 2.94 -21.34
N ILE A 224 12.34 2.57 -22.11
CA ILE A 224 10.96 3.06 -21.90
C ILE A 224 10.42 2.60 -20.54
N GLY A 225 10.66 1.33 -20.17
CA GLY A 225 10.25 0.78 -18.88
C GLY A 225 10.89 1.50 -17.69
N SER A 226 12.19 1.79 -17.76
CA SER A 226 12.93 2.55 -16.76
C SER A 226 12.49 4.00 -16.67
N VAL A 227 12.17 4.65 -17.79
CA VAL A 227 11.62 6.00 -17.80
C VAL A 227 10.24 6.01 -17.14
N LEU A 228 9.39 5.04 -17.47
CA LEU A 228 8.06 4.88 -16.87
C LEU A 228 8.13 4.63 -15.36
N MET A 229 9.06 3.76 -14.93
CA MET A 229 9.26 3.48 -13.51
C MET A 229 9.77 4.73 -12.78
N TYR A 230 10.69 5.49 -13.38
CA TYR A 230 11.24 6.71 -12.79
C TYR A 230 10.14 7.77 -12.57
N TYR A 231 9.44 8.16 -13.64
CA TYR A 231 8.43 9.21 -13.54
C TYR A 231 7.17 8.76 -12.78
N GLY A 232 6.76 7.51 -12.94
CA GLY A 232 5.61 6.97 -12.22
C GLY A 232 5.89 6.86 -10.72
N GLY A 233 7.10 6.46 -10.33
CA GLY A 233 7.53 6.42 -8.93
C GLY A 233 7.60 7.82 -8.31
N ASP A 234 8.23 8.77 -9.00
CA ASP A 234 8.34 10.16 -8.55
C ASP A 234 6.97 10.80 -8.29
N LEU A 235 6.00 10.59 -9.18
CA LEU A 235 4.63 11.09 -9.00
C LEU A 235 4.02 10.58 -7.70
N ILE A 236 4.23 9.30 -7.39
CA ILE A 236 3.68 8.67 -6.21
C ILE A 236 4.39 9.15 -4.94
N ASP A 237 5.72 9.27 -4.99
CA ASP A 237 6.51 9.80 -3.88
C ASP A 237 6.09 11.24 -3.55
N ILE A 238 5.84 12.08 -4.56
CA ILE A 238 5.31 13.43 -4.38
C ILE A 238 3.96 13.40 -3.65
N VAL A 239 3.06 12.49 -4.02
CA VAL A 239 1.77 12.32 -3.33
C VAL A 239 1.97 11.90 -1.87
N LEU A 240 2.88 10.98 -1.59
CA LEU A 240 3.21 10.56 -0.22
C LEU A 240 3.80 11.71 0.61
N ILE A 241 4.75 12.45 0.04
CA ILE A 241 5.35 13.64 0.66
C ILE A 241 4.27 14.67 0.97
N PHE A 242 3.38 14.95 0.02
CA PHE A 242 2.28 15.88 0.19
C PHE A 242 1.36 15.48 1.34
N ILE A 243 0.95 14.19 1.41
CA ILE A 243 0.13 13.67 2.50
C ILE A 243 0.86 13.80 3.84
N LEU A 244 2.15 13.46 3.91
CA LEU A 244 2.94 13.55 5.13
C LEU A 244 3.06 15.01 5.62
N CYS A 245 3.32 15.96 4.71
CA CYS A 245 3.33 17.39 4.99
C CYS A 245 1.96 17.88 5.50
N LEU A 246 0.86 17.46 4.88
CA LEU A 246 -0.49 17.79 5.37
C LEU A 246 -0.76 17.23 6.77
N GLN A 247 -0.32 16.01 7.06
CA GLN A 247 -0.45 15.42 8.40
C GLN A 247 0.36 16.19 9.44
N TRP A 248 1.59 16.56 9.10
CA TRP A 248 2.45 17.36 9.97
C TRP A 248 1.81 18.73 10.24
N PHE A 249 1.37 19.44 9.21
CA PHE A 249 0.70 20.74 9.35
C PHE A 249 -0.54 20.67 10.24
N ARG A 250 -1.37 19.64 10.07
CA ARG A 250 -2.55 19.42 10.92
C ARG A 250 -2.19 19.08 12.36
N SER A 251 -1.12 18.30 12.58
CA SER A 251 -0.64 17.93 13.91
C SER A 251 0.04 19.09 14.64
N SER A 252 0.58 20.06 13.91
CA SER A 252 1.23 21.25 14.44
C SER A 252 0.27 22.42 14.71
N LYS A 253 -1.02 22.28 14.40
CA LYS A 253 -2.02 23.27 14.84
C LYS A 253 -1.99 23.35 16.37
N PRO A 254 -1.70 24.52 16.97
CA PRO A 254 -1.71 24.66 18.40
C PRO A 254 -3.11 24.26 18.89
N ARG A 255 -3.15 23.23 19.74
CA ARG A 255 -4.37 22.87 20.47
C ARG A 255 -4.71 24.12 21.28
N THR A 256 -5.73 24.87 20.87
CA THR A 256 -6.24 25.99 21.66
C THR A 256 -6.52 25.42 23.04
N LYS A 257 -5.63 25.70 24.00
CA LYS A 257 -5.91 25.50 25.41
C LYS A 257 -7.09 26.42 25.65
N VAL A 258 -8.29 25.87 25.69
CA VAL A 258 -9.40 26.52 26.38
C VAL A 258 -8.92 26.56 27.83
N ASN A 259 -8.33 27.69 28.18
CA ASN A 259 -7.93 28.03 29.53
C ASN A 259 -9.24 28.08 30.33
N ASN A 260 -9.61 26.97 30.94
CA ASN A 260 -10.51 26.98 32.10
C ASN A 260 -9.72 27.61 33.25
N ILE A 261 -9.56 28.93 33.20
CA ILE A 261 -9.32 29.74 34.39
C ILE A 261 -10.69 29.77 35.09
N VAL A 262 -11.05 28.67 35.75
CA VAL A 262 -11.92 28.78 36.91
C VAL A 262 -11.05 29.50 37.93
N SER A 263 -11.31 30.79 38.11
CA SER A 263 -10.55 31.61 39.03
C SER A 263 -10.66 31.00 40.42
N LEU A 264 -9.53 30.77 41.08
CA LEU A 264 -9.48 30.38 42.49
C LEU A 264 -10.17 31.42 43.40
N SER A 265 -10.47 32.62 42.87
CA SER A 265 -11.21 33.66 43.57
C SER A 265 -12.70 33.34 43.74
N ASP A 266 -13.30 32.51 42.86
CA ASP A 266 -14.70 32.08 42.99
C ASP A 266 -14.87 31.00 44.06
N PHE A 267 -13.87 30.16 44.29
CA PHE A 267 -13.88 29.13 45.33
C PHE A 267 -13.70 29.70 46.75
N LEU A 268 -12.98 30.82 46.90
CA LEU A 268 -12.77 31.44 48.21
C LEU A 268 -13.97 32.27 48.70
N LYS A 269 -14.80 32.82 47.79
CA LYS A 269 -16.05 33.51 48.16
C LYS A 269 -17.12 32.59 48.74
N LEU A 270 -17.08 31.29 48.46
CA LEU A 270 -18.06 30.32 48.95
C LEU A 270 -17.76 29.76 50.35
N LYS A 271 -16.54 29.97 50.88
CA LYS A 271 -16.14 29.45 52.20
C LYS A 271 -16.32 30.44 53.36
N THR A 272 -16.63 31.71 53.07
CA THR A 272 -16.85 32.75 54.10
C THR A 272 -18.34 32.99 54.41
N LEU A 273 -19.26 32.16 53.88
CA LEU A 273 -20.71 32.26 54.10
C LEU A 273 -21.30 31.03 54.81
N LYS A 274 -20.51 30.33 55.62
CA LYS A 274 -21.02 29.32 56.55
C LYS A 274 -20.55 29.61 57.97
#